data_AF-A0A931WHX3-F1
#
_entry.id   AF-A0A931WHX3-F1
#
_cell.length_a   1.000
_cell.length_b   1.000
_cell.length_c   1.000
_cell.angle_alpha   90.00
_cell.angle_beta   90.00
_cell.angle_gamma   90.00
#
_symmetry.space_group_name_H-M   'P 1'
#
loop_
_entity.id
_entity.type
_entity.pdbx_description
1 polymer ?
#
loop_
_entity_poly.entity_id
_entity_poly.type
_entity_poly.pdbx_seq_one_letter_code
_entity_poly.pdbx_strand_id
1 'polypeptide(L)'
;MTKCPLCQREFDEQNACRGCGLRKGCQLWRCPYCHYEFVEKSSLIDFLKRIGSRFKKEKTLPVVSEDPLVISLTEGIEGENYQVVFVRPRHEMRLNHLASFGVVPGSEISLHQKRPAFVIQAGETEIALEETVVKEIFVKKTAP
;
A
#
# COMPACT_ATOMS: atom_id res chain seq x y z
N MET A 1 10.90 -20.59 6.08
CA MET A 1 10.58 -19.63 7.15
C MET A 1 10.24 -18.32 6.46
N THR A 2 9.09 -17.77 6.76
CA THR A 2 8.50 -16.63 6.05
C THR A 2 8.31 -15.51 7.06
N LYS A 3 8.78 -14.32 6.69
CA LYS A 3 8.72 -13.14 7.54
C LYS A 3 7.42 -12.40 7.26
N CYS A 4 6.63 -12.11 8.29
CA CYS A 4 5.43 -11.30 8.13
C CYS A 4 5.81 -9.90 7.63
N PRO A 5 5.25 -9.40 6.52
CA PRO A 5 5.49 -8.03 6.06
C PRO A 5 4.88 -6.96 6.97
N LEU A 6 3.88 -7.31 7.80
CA LEU A 6 3.23 -6.38 8.72
C LEU A 6 3.98 -6.31 10.06
N CYS A 7 4.10 -7.44 10.78
CA CYS A 7 4.65 -7.47 12.14
C CYS A 7 6.10 -7.97 12.25
N GLN A 8 6.75 -8.31 11.13
CA GLN A 8 8.14 -8.75 11.03
C GLN A 8 8.54 -10.05 11.75
N ARG A 9 7.60 -10.74 12.41
CA ARG A 9 7.88 -12.04 13.03
C ARG A 9 8.03 -13.13 11.98
N GLU A 10 8.91 -14.08 12.26
CA GLU A 10 9.15 -15.25 11.42
C GLU A 10 8.24 -16.40 11.84
N PHE A 11 7.72 -17.13 10.85
CA PHE A 11 6.93 -18.33 11.05
C PHE A 11 7.10 -19.29 9.87
N ASP A 12 6.66 -20.52 10.05
CA ASP A 12 6.72 -21.63 9.11
C ASP A 12 5.38 -21.84 8.38
N GLU A 13 5.43 -22.52 7.22
CA GLU A 13 4.27 -22.84 6.37
C GLU A 13 3.12 -23.48 7.14
N GLN A 14 3.43 -24.36 8.09
CA GLN A 14 2.44 -25.08 8.89
C GLN A 14 1.67 -24.14 9.83
N ASN A 15 2.33 -23.08 10.29
CA ASN A 15 1.76 -22.05 11.16
C ASN A 15 1.17 -20.86 10.40
N ALA A 16 1.47 -20.72 9.10
CA ALA A 16 0.91 -19.71 8.21
C ALA A 16 -0.56 -19.92 7.83
N CYS A 17 -0.98 -21.18 7.76
CA CYS A 17 -2.30 -21.56 7.25
C CYS A 17 -2.95 -22.62 8.16
N ARG A 18 -3.16 -22.29 9.44
CA ARG A 18 -3.95 -23.14 10.34
C ARG A 18 -5.45 -22.95 10.07
N GLY A 19 -6.06 -23.88 9.34
CA GLY A 19 -7.52 -24.06 9.30
C GLY A 19 -8.24 -23.81 7.97
N CYS A 20 -7.53 -23.40 6.90
CA CYS A 20 -8.16 -23.22 5.59
C CYS A 20 -8.37 -24.57 4.89
N GLY A 21 -9.61 -24.91 4.52
CA GLY A 21 -9.94 -26.14 3.77
C GLY A 21 -9.31 -26.25 2.37
N LEU A 22 -8.74 -25.15 1.87
CA LEU A 22 -8.09 -25.04 0.56
C LEU A 22 -6.55 -25.14 0.64
N ARG A 23 -6.01 -25.87 1.63
CA ARG A 23 -4.56 -26.01 1.90
C ARG A 23 -3.71 -26.38 0.66
N LYS A 24 -4.25 -27.11 -0.30
CA LYS A 24 -3.51 -27.53 -1.50
C LYS A 24 -3.55 -26.41 -2.55
N GLY A 25 -2.50 -25.59 -2.61
CA GLY A 25 -2.31 -24.57 -3.65
C GLY A 25 -2.71 -23.14 -3.25
N CYS A 26 -3.06 -22.89 -1.99
CA CYS A 26 -3.30 -21.54 -1.49
C CYS A 26 -1.99 -20.76 -1.39
N GLN A 27 -1.84 -19.71 -2.21
CA GLN A 27 -0.68 -18.81 -2.19
C GLN A 27 -0.83 -17.67 -1.18
N LEU A 28 -2.00 -17.57 -0.53
CA LEU A 28 -2.31 -16.58 0.49
C LEU A 28 -2.00 -17.12 1.89
N TRP A 29 -1.18 -16.39 2.62
CA TRP A 29 -0.64 -16.69 3.93
C TRP A 29 -1.24 -15.78 4.98
N ARG A 30 -1.60 -16.30 6.15
CA ARG A 30 -2.10 -15.50 7.28
C ARG A 30 -1.11 -15.57 8.43
N CYS A 31 -0.55 -14.44 8.84
CA CYS A 31 0.39 -14.44 9.96
C CYS A 31 -0.29 -14.93 11.26
N PRO A 32 0.26 -15.94 11.97
CA PRO A 32 -0.35 -16.45 13.20
C PRO A 32 -0.32 -15.45 14.36
N TYR A 33 0.50 -14.39 14.25
CA TYR A 33 0.71 -13.44 15.33
C TYR A 33 0.00 -12.09 15.16
N CYS A 34 -0.24 -11.65 13.92
CA CYS A 34 -0.95 -10.39 13.65
C CYS A 34 -2.13 -10.56 12.69
N HIS A 35 -2.39 -11.77 12.23
CA HIS A 35 -3.49 -12.13 11.33
C HIS A 35 -3.48 -11.44 9.96
N TYR A 36 -2.42 -10.72 9.60
CA TYR A 36 -2.27 -10.12 8.28
C TYR A 36 -2.18 -11.18 7.19
N GLU A 37 -2.93 -10.97 6.11
CA GLU A 37 -3.00 -11.84 4.95
C GLU A 37 -2.14 -11.31 3.81
N PHE A 38 -1.28 -12.15 3.22
CA PHE A 38 -0.38 -11.75 2.14
C PHE A 38 -0.03 -12.92 1.22
N VAL A 39 0.31 -12.63 -0.04
CA VAL A 39 0.78 -13.66 -0.97
C VAL A 39 2.26 -13.94 -0.73
N GLU A 40 2.63 -15.19 -0.50
CA GLU A 40 4.05 -15.57 -0.51
C GLU A 40 4.53 -15.58 -1.96
N LYS A 41 5.48 -14.68 -2.28
CA LYS A 41 5.97 -14.47 -3.64
C LYS A 41 6.55 -15.79 -4.18
N SER A 42 5.89 -16.41 -5.16
CA SER A 42 6.44 -17.53 -5.92
C SER A 42 7.46 -17.00 -6.94
N SER A 43 8.51 -17.79 -7.17
CA SER A 43 9.81 -17.45 -7.78
C SER A 43 9.78 -16.99 -9.25
N LEU A 44 8.64 -16.58 -9.79
CA LEU A 44 8.49 -16.15 -11.19
C LEU A 44 8.89 -14.69 -11.42
N ILE A 45 8.82 -13.85 -10.38
CA ILE A 45 9.17 -12.42 -10.48
C ILE A 45 10.70 -12.21 -10.56
N ASP A 46 11.52 -13.20 -10.17
CA ASP A 46 12.98 -13.14 -10.30
C ASP A 46 13.49 -13.69 -11.65
N PHE A 47 12.76 -14.60 -12.30
CA PHE A 47 13.10 -15.04 -13.66
C PHE A 47 12.85 -13.94 -14.69
N LEU A 48 11.78 -13.15 -14.52
CA LEU A 48 11.50 -11.96 -15.34
C LEU A 48 12.53 -10.83 -15.16
N LYS A 49 13.32 -10.82 -14.08
CA LYS A 49 14.44 -9.88 -13.92
C LYS A 49 15.70 -10.27 -14.70
N ARG A 50 15.78 -11.50 -15.23
CA ARG A 50 16.97 -12.05 -15.91
C ARG A 50 16.93 -11.97 -17.44
N ILE A 51 15.78 -11.66 -18.04
CA ILE A 51 15.65 -11.29 -19.47
C ILE A 51 15.70 -9.74 -19.57
N GLY A 52 16.67 -9.17 -18.87
CA GLY A 52 16.78 -7.74 -18.62
C GLY A 52 17.94 -7.11 -19.39
N SER A 53 17.62 -6.24 -20.35
CA SER A 53 18.40 -5.02 -20.59
C SER A 53 17.63 -4.06 -21.50
N ARG A 54 16.52 -3.46 -21.03
CA ARG A 54 15.97 -2.22 -21.63
C ARG A 54 14.88 -1.48 -20.85
N PHE A 55 14.31 -2.07 -19.80
CA PHE A 55 13.28 -1.39 -18.98
C PHE A 55 13.80 -1.03 -17.58
N LYS A 56 14.92 -0.32 -17.52
CA LYS A 56 15.25 0.53 -16.38
C LYS A 56 14.67 1.92 -16.69
N LYS A 57 13.39 2.08 -16.41
CA LYS A 57 12.80 3.42 -16.29
C LYS A 57 12.46 3.55 -14.81
N GLU A 58 13.36 4.16 -14.05
CA GLU A 58 12.94 5.00 -12.94
C GLU A 58 11.75 5.79 -13.47
N LYS A 59 10.57 5.49 -12.93
CA LYS A 59 9.33 6.11 -13.36
C LYS A 59 9.44 7.58 -12.96
N THR A 60 10.05 8.37 -13.85
CA THR A 60 9.88 9.81 -13.91
C THR A 60 8.38 10.01 -13.79
N LEU A 61 7.99 10.77 -12.77
CA LEU A 61 6.60 11.15 -12.55
C LEU A 61 6.00 11.52 -13.92
N PRO A 62 4.84 10.96 -14.29
CA PRO A 62 4.22 11.33 -15.54
C PRO A 62 3.82 12.79 -15.43
N VAL A 63 4.56 13.65 -16.12
CA VAL A 63 4.16 15.02 -16.37
C VAL A 63 3.54 15.02 -17.77
N VAL A 64 2.42 15.77 -17.88
CA VAL A 64 1.68 16.23 -19.07
C VAL A 64 0.41 15.44 -19.43
N SER A 65 -0.78 16.02 -19.18
CA SER A 65 -1.74 16.63 -20.15
C SER A 65 -3.15 16.76 -19.52
N GLU A 66 -3.63 17.99 -19.37
CA GLU A 66 -5.03 18.45 -19.18
C GLU A 66 -5.97 17.83 -18.11
N ASP A 67 -5.46 16.98 -17.20
CA ASP A 67 -6.24 16.30 -16.14
C ASP A 67 -5.68 16.54 -14.71
N PRO A 68 -6.49 16.37 -13.64
CA PRO A 68 -6.38 17.07 -12.35
C PRO A 68 -4.99 17.03 -11.68
N LEU A 69 -4.57 18.20 -11.17
CA LEU A 69 -3.32 18.42 -10.42
C LEU A 69 -3.10 17.33 -9.37
N VAL A 70 -2.09 16.48 -9.62
CA VAL A 70 -1.62 15.49 -8.66
C VAL A 70 -0.76 16.19 -7.62
N ILE A 71 -1.18 16.13 -6.36
CA ILE A 71 -0.54 16.81 -5.23
C ILE A 71 -0.17 15.79 -4.13
N SER A 72 0.74 16.18 -3.24
CA SER A 72 0.94 15.46 -1.98
C SER A 72 -0.31 15.61 -1.10
N LEU A 73 -0.70 14.56 -0.38
CA LEU A 73 -1.84 14.64 0.54
C LEU A 73 -1.65 15.67 1.66
N THR A 74 -0.39 16.05 1.97
CA THR A 74 -0.08 17.16 2.90
C THR A 74 -0.66 18.50 2.44
N GLU A 75 -0.77 18.70 1.12
CA GLU A 75 -1.30 19.91 0.49
C GLU A 75 -2.82 19.83 0.25
N GLY A 76 -3.44 18.68 0.51
CA GLY A 76 -4.89 18.49 0.41
C GLY A 76 -5.68 19.43 1.32
N ILE A 77 -6.97 19.58 1.11
CA ILE A 77 -7.86 20.40 1.93
C ILE A 77 -8.61 19.47 2.87
N GLU A 78 -8.77 19.86 4.13
CA GLU A 78 -9.57 19.11 5.10
C GLU A 78 -11.05 19.11 4.68
N GLY A 79 -11.73 17.98 4.84
CA GLY A 79 -13.10 17.74 4.40
C GLY A 79 -13.26 17.30 2.93
N GLU A 80 -12.17 17.22 2.16
CA GLU A 80 -12.23 16.90 0.73
C GLU A 80 -11.87 15.44 0.42
N ASN A 81 -12.38 14.97 -0.73
CA ASN A 81 -12.14 13.63 -1.25
C ASN A 81 -11.04 13.61 -2.30
N TYR A 82 -10.28 12.51 -2.29
CA TYR A 82 -9.09 12.33 -3.07
C TYR A 82 -8.98 10.90 -3.59
N GLN A 83 -8.50 10.72 -4.82
CA GLN A 83 -8.08 9.41 -5.31
C GLN A 83 -6.56 9.28 -5.21
N VAL A 84 -6.09 8.21 -4.58
CA VAL A 84 -4.66 7.89 -4.48
C VAL A 84 -4.14 7.53 -5.87
N VAL A 85 -3.21 8.30 -6.40
CA VAL A 85 -2.60 8.05 -7.71
C VAL A 85 -1.41 7.12 -7.56
N PHE A 86 -0.55 7.39 -6.58
CA PHE A 86 0.57 6.51 -6.23
C PHE A 86 1.05 6.79 -4.81
N VAL A 87 1.75 5.81 -4.23
CA VAL A 87 2.46 5.95 -2.97
C VAL A 87 3.95 5.75 -3.25
N ARG A 88 4.81 6.62 -2.72
CA ARG A 88 6.27 6.54 -2.83
C ARG A 88 6.88 6.10 -1.49
N PRO A 89 6.76 4.82 -1.11
CA PRO A 89 7.25 4.33 0.16
C PRO A 89 8.78 4.36 0.20
N ARG A 90 9.36 4.79 1.33
CA ARG A 90 10.80 4.64 1.56
C ARG A 90 11.24 3.19 1.82
N HIS A 91 10.33 2.34 2.30
CA HIS A 91 10.58 0.93 2.61
C HIS A 91 9.38 0.05 2.25
N GLU A 92 9.61 -1.19 1.79
CA GLU A 92 8.54 -2.12 1.39
C GLU A 92 7.48 -2.34 2.50
N MET A 93 7.90 -2.35 3.77
CA MET A 93 7.01 -2.52 4.91
C MET A 93 5.95 -1.41 5.03
N ARG A 94 6.31 -0.15 4.71
CA ARG A 94 5.38 0.97 4.79
C ARG A 94 4.27 0.86 3.75
N LEU A 95 4.61 0.38 2.56
CA LEU A 95 3.62 0.08 1.54
C LEU A 95 2.65 -1.01 1.99
N ASN A 96 3.16 -2.07 2.59
CA ASN A 96 2.32 -3.18 3.08
C ASN A 96 1.37 -2.71 4.20
N HIS A 97 1.84 -1.86 5.12
CA HIS A 97 1.01 -1.27 6.17
C HIS A 97 -0.10 -0.40 5.56
N LEU A 98 0.24 0.52 4.66
CA LEU A 98 -0.74 1.37 3.96
C LEU A 98 -1.73 0.54 3.15
N ALA A 99 -1.27 -0.51 2.48
CA ALA A 99 -2.14 -1.41 1.73
C ALA A 99 -3.11 -2.18 2.63
N SER A 100 -2.67 -2.62 3.81
CA SER A 100 -3.53 -3.29 4.80
C SER A 100 -4.67 -2.41 5.32
N PHE A 101 -4.47 -1.11 5.19
CA PHE A 101 -5.37 -0.05 5.61
C PHE A 101 -6.25 0.50 4.47
N GLY A 102 -6.17 -0.10 3.28
CA GLY A 102 -6.93 0.34 2.10
C GLY A 102 -6.32 1.53 1.36
N VAL A 103 -5.14 2.00 1.76
CA VAL A 103 -4.41 3.10 1.09
C VAL A 103 -3.54 2.51 -0.01
N VAL A 104 -4.12 2.35 -1.19
CA VAL A 104 -3.48 1.77 -2.38
C VAL A 104 -3.76 2.63 -3.62
N PRO A 105 -2.92 2.57 -4.67
CA PRO A 105 -3.23 3.26 -5.92
C PRO A 105 -4.63 2.91 -6.44
N GLY A 106 -5.43 3.93 -6.76
CA GLY A 106 -6.82 3.83 -7.19
C GLY A 106 -7.84 3.99 -6.06
N SER A 107 -7.47 3.85 -4.79
CA SER A 107 -8.40 3.99 -3.67
C SER A 107 -8.85 5.44 -3.48
N GLU A 108 -10.13 5.61 -3.17
CA GLU A 108 -10.68 6.89 -2.72
C GLU A 108 -10.46 7.03 -1.21
N ILE A 109 -10.01 8.23 -0.81
CA ILE A 109 -9.78 8.60 0.58
C ILE A 109 -10.36 9.99 0.84
N SER A 110 -10.80 10.24 2.07
CA SER A 110 -11.16 11.57 2.54
C SER A 110 -10.15 12.06 3.58
N LEU A 111 -9.80 13.34 3.54
CA LEU A 111 -8.91 13.96 4.52
C LEU A 111 -9.74 14.68 5.57
N HIS A 112 -9.84 14.16 6.80
CA HIS A 112 -10.69 14.73 7.85
C HIS A 112 -9.99 15.80 8.69
N GLN A 113 -8.68 15.65 8.92
CA GLN A 113 -7.92 16.52 9.82
C GLN A 113 -6.44 16.51 9.42
N LYS A 114 -5.70 17.61 9.62
CA LYS A 114 -4.23 17.66 9.48
C LYS A 114 -3.47 17.82 10.79
N ARG A 115 -4.10 18.33 11.86
CA ARG A 115 -3.46 18.60 13.15
C ARG A 115 -4.30 18.09 14.33
N PRO A 116 -3.69 17.46 15.35
CA PRO A 116 -2.26 17.26 15.58
C PRO A 116 -1.62 16.15 14.71
N ALA A 117 -2.44 15.34 14.05
CA ALA A 117 -2.02 14.34 13.07
C ALA A 117 -2.97 14.36 11.87
N PHE A 118 -2.54 13.80 10.74
CA PHE A 118 -3.36 13.67 9.56
C PHE A 118 -4.34 12.51 9.73
N VAL A 119 -5.63 12.78 9.80
CA VAL A 119 -6.66 11.74 9.88
C VAL A 119 -7.27 11.59 8.49
N ILE A 120 -7.13 10.39 7.94
CA ILE A 120 -7.70 10.05 6.64
C ILE A 120 -8.66 8.88 6.81
N GLN A 121 -9.69 8.83 5.97
CA GLN A 121 -10.56 7.68 5.87
C GLN A 121 -10.38 7.03 4.50
N ALA A 122 -10.13 5.72 4.50
CA ALA A 122 -10.04 4.89 3.31
C ALA A 122 -11.10 3.78 3.42
N GLY A 123 -12.17 3.89 2.62
CA GLY A 123 -13.35 3.03 2.76
C GLY A 123 -13.98 3.15 4.16
N GLU A 124 -14.03 2.03 4.88
CA GLU A 124 -14.56 1.96 6.26
C GLU A 124 -13.51 2.21 7.35
N THR A 125 -12.23 2.38 6.97
CA THR A 125 -11.14 2.50 7.95
C THR A 125 -10.71 3.95 8.11
N GLU A 126 -10.69 4.46 9.34
CA GLU A 126 -10.16 5.78 9.69
C GLU A 126 -8.82 5.63 10.41
N ILE A 127 -7.81 6.40 9.96
CA ILE A 127 -6.41 6.20 10.36
C ILE A 127 -5.74 7.56 10.56
N ALA A 128 -5.06 7.69 11.71
CA ALA A 128 -4.15 8.79 11.98
C ALA A 128 -2.75 8.46 11.45
N LEU A 129 -2.22 9.32 10.58
CA LEU A 129 -0.90 9.22 9.96
C LEU A 129 -0.02 10.41 10.36
N GLU A 130 1.27 10.13 10.48
CA GLU A 130 2.29 11.16 10.60
C GLU A 130 2.53 11.85 9.25
N GLU A 131 2.93 13.12 9.29
CA GLU A 131 3.32 13.89 8.10
C GLU A 131 4.38 13.18 7.25
N THR A 132 5.28 12.43 7.90
CA THR A 132 6.32 11.65 7.23
C THR A 132 5.78 10.56 6.31
N VAL A 133 4.59 10.02 6.62
CA VAL A 133 3.89 9.03 5.80
C VAL A 133 3.01 9.72 4.77
N VAL A 134 2.31 10.78 5.17
CA VAL A 134 1.37 11.52 4.31
C VAL A 134 2.08 12.15 3.11
N LYS A 135 3.30 12.67 3.28
CA LYS A 135 4.11 13.21 2.17
C LYS A 135 4.51 12.18 1.11
N GLU A 136 4.39 10.89 1.43
CA GLU A 136 4.68 9.79 0.51
C GLU A 136 3.42 9.39 -0.28
N ILE A 137 2.25 9.96 0.03
CA ILE A 137 0.96 9.66 -0.62
C ILE A 137 0.62 10.80 -1.60
N PHE A 138 0.51 10.45 -2.88
CA PHE A 138 0.18 11.39 -3.94
C PHE A 138 -1.23 11.13 -4.45
N VAL A 139 -2.01 12.20 -4.52
CA VAL A 139 -3.45 12.14 -4.76
C VAL A 139 -3.86 13.14 -5.82
N LYS A 140 -5.01 12.88 -6.44
CA LYS A 140 -5.75 13.87 -7.23
C LYS A 140 -7.09 14.12 -6.55
N LYS A 141 -7.57 15.36 -6.60
CA LYS A 141 -8.90 15.69 -6.10
C LYS A 141 -9.95 14.92 -6.92
N THR A 142 -10.84 14.20 -6.26
CA THR A 142 -12.05 13.68 -6.90
C THR A 142 -13.14 14.74 -6.80
N ALA A 143 -13.83 15.00 -7.91
CA ALA A 143 -15.02 15.84 -7.87
C ALA A 143 -16.08 15.14 -6.99
N PRO A 144 -16.86 15.90 -6.21
CA PRO A 144 -17.97 15.35 -5.43
C PRO A 144 -19.08 14.75 -6.31
#